data_AF-A0A847UBL8-F1
#
_entry.id   AF-A0A847UBL8-F1
#
_cell.length_a   1.000
_cell.length_b   1.000
_cell.length_c   1.000
_cell.angle_alpha   90.00
_cell.angle_beta   90.00
_cell.angle_gamma   90.00
#
_symmetry.space_group_name_H-M   'P 1'
#
loop_
_entity.id
_entity.type
_entity.pdbx_description
1 polymer ?
#
loop_
_entity_poly.entity_id
_entity_poly.type
_entity_poly.pdbx_seq_one_letter_code
_entity_poly.pdbx_strand_id
1 'polypeptide(L)'
;MTVDTEVIERDAILDRIRALVDGAASEVALSVPHTALPELEATLSAAVDRGLLVLVLVWDPPHDERSKRELPSLANCSTVARRSEDIAPVFCCVDNERGLIGNGSSITGDSPDDVVGTFDFQEVAHGFYRDFVTNFWMFASEVHAADVPDLPATYDGIRQAVTNVALCLRDDVPIRCRATGHDPETGAERTVDGRVLNVHQRMVYPASSSLPIENSILVEDDGRHWIGGPHAVLEDLAADRLLLRRA
;
A
#
# COMPACT_ATOMS: atom_id res chain seq x y z
N MET A 1 15.16 -15.92 12.23
CA MET A 1 14.19 -14.81 12.24
C MET A 1 14.91 -13.62 12.81
N THR A 2 15.59 -12.88 11.94
CA THR A 2 16.45 -11.76 12.34
C THR A 2 16.13 -10.61 11.41
N VAL A 3 15.85 -9.46 12.01
CA VAL A 3 16.05 -8.19 11.30
C VAL A 3 17.56 -8.02 11.26
N ASP A 4 18.14 -8.11 10.08
CA ASP A 4 19.58 -7.95 9.92
C ASP A 4 19.86 -6.45 9.80
N THR A 5 20.68 -5.95 10.71
CA THR A 5 21.00 -4.52 10.82
C THR A 5 22.38 -4.24 10.28
N GLU A 6 22.49 -3.19 9.49
CA GLU A 6 23.74 -2.74 8.89
C GLU A 6 23.82 -1.21 8.90
N VAL A 7 25.03 -0.68 9.03
CA VAL A 7 25.31 0.74 8.79
C VAL A 7 25.66 0.86 7.31
N ILE A 8 24.83 1.57 6.56
CA ILE A 8 25.00 1.75 5.12
C ILE A 8 24.76 3.20 4.74
N GLU A 9 25.48 3.64 3.70
CA GLU A 9 25.34 5.00 3.16
C GLU A 9 24.00 5.18 2.43
N ARG A 10 23.57 6.44 2.30
CA ARG A 10 22.33 6.83 1.63
C ARG A 10 22.13 6.16 0.26
N ASP A 11 23.16 6.14 -0.58
CA ASP A 11 23.05 5.60 -1.94
C ASP A 11 22.80 4.08 -1.92
N ALA A 12 23.39 3.36 -0.96
CA ALA A 12 23.12 1.95 -0.75
C ALA A 12 21.68 1.69 -0.27
N ILE A 13 21.12 2.59 0.55
CA ILE A 13 19.69 2.52 0.93
C ILE A 13 18.81 2.66 -0.31
N LEU A 14 19.08 3.66 -1.16
CA LEU A 14 18.32 3.88 -2.40
C LEU A 14 18.44 2.70 -3.36
N ASP A 15 19.64 2.14 -3.55
CA ASP A 15 19.84 0.94 -4.37
C ASP A 15 19.06 -0.26 -3.85
N ARG A 16 18.96 -0.41 -2.52
CA ARG A 16 18.18 -1.47 -1.91
C ARG A 16 16.67 -1.26 -2.08
N ILE A 17 16.18 -0.02 -1.97
CA ILE A 17 14.80 0.33 -2.30
C ILE A 17 14.50 -0.02 -3.76
N ARG A 18 15.37 0.38 -4.71
CA ARG A 18 15.20 0.06 -6.13
C ARG A 18 15.11 -1.45 -6.36
N ALA A 19 16.03 -2.22 -5.79
CA ALA A 19 16.03 -3.68 -5.91
C ALA A 19 14.76 -4.33 -5.33
N LEU A 20 14.27 -3.83 -4.19
CA LEU A 20 13.02 -4.30 -3.58
C LEU A 20 11.82 -4.03 -4.50
N VAL A 21 11.70 -2.79 -4.98
CA VAL A 21 10.58 -2.34 -5.84
C VAL A 21 10.60 -3.03 -7.20
N ASP A 22 11.78 -3.23 -7.80
CA ASP A 22 11.92 -3.96 -9.07
C ASP A 22 11.54 -5.44 -8.92
N GLY A 23 11.78 -6.02 -7.75
CA GLY A 23 11.41 -7.40 -7.42
C GLY A 23 10.00 -7.60 -6.88
N ALA A 24 9.20 -6.54 -6.75
CA ALA A 24 7.84 -6.60 -6.21
C ALA A 24 6.83 -7.13 -7.25
N ALA A 25 5.84 -7.88 -6.78
CA ALA A 25 4.82 -8.52 -7.64
C ALA A 25 3.40 -7.95 -7.48
N SER A 26 3.07 -7.39 -6.31
CA SER A 26 1.70 -7.03 -5.94
C SER A 26 1.60 -5.63 -5.32
N GLU A 27 2.50 -5.28 -4.40
CA GLU A 27 2.42 -4.01 -3.70
C GLU A 27 3.77 -3.48 -3.23
N VAL A 28 3.83 -2.15 -3.09
CA VAL A 28 4.93 -1.39 -2.53
C VAL A 28 4.36 -0.39 -1.54
N ALA A 29 4.85 -0.41 -0.30
CA ALA A 29 4.67 0.66 0.66
C ALA A 29 6.02 1.34 0.92
N LEU A 30 6.11 2.62 0.58
CA LEU A 30 7.36 3.40 0.64
C LEU A 30 7.17 4.63 1.53
N SER A 31 8.13 4.92 2.39
CA SER A 31 8.28 6.15 3.16
C SER A 31 9.68 6.72 2.94
N VAL A 32 9.77 7.91 2.35
CA VAL A 32 11.06 8.57 2.03
C VAL A 32 10.93 10.09 2.14
N PRO A 33 12.04 10.83 2.35
CA PRO A 33 11.99 12.27 2.27
C PRO A 33 11.68 12.71 0.85
N HIS A 34 11.11 13.91 0.69
CA HIS A 34 10.85 14.46 -0.65
C HIS A 34 12.12 14.54 -1.53
N THR A 35 13.30 14.67 -0.92
CA THR A 35 14.58 14.77 -1.62
C THR A 35 15.02 13.47 -2.28
N ALA A 36 14.52 12.31 -1.85
CA ALA A 36 14.84 11.00 -2.43
C ALA A 36 13.94 10.64 -3.62
N LEU A 37 12.79 11.30 -3.78
CA LEU A 37 11.81 10.97 -4.82
C LEU A 37 12.36 11.06 -6.25
N PRO A 38 13.10 12.11 -6.67
CA PRO A 38 13.59 12.21 -8.04
C PRO A 38 14.50 11.04 -8.43
N GLU A 39 15.18 10.43 -7.45
CA GLU A 39 16.09 9.31 -7.65
C GLU A 39 15.39 7.95 -7.72
N LEU A 40 14.11 7.90 -7.33
CA LEU A 40 13.26 6.71 -7.32
C LEU A 40 12.13 6.78 -8.37
N GLU A 41 11.96 7.92 -9.04
CA GLU A 41 10.87 8.20 -10.00
C GLU A 41 10.74 7.10 -11.06
N ALA A 42 11.83 6.75 -11.73
CA ALA A 42 11.82 5.73 -12.79
C ALA A 42 11.41 4.34 -12.26
N THR A 43 11.92 3.96 -11.09
CA THR A 43 11.62 2.67 -10.45
C THR A 43 10.15 2.61 -9.99
N LEU A 44 9.65 3.68 -9.39
CA LEU A 44 8.25 3.78 -8.96
C LEU A 44 7.29 3.81 -10.15
N SER A 45 7.62 4.53 -11.21
CA SER A 45 6.85 4.53 -12.45
C SER A 45 6.77 3.16 -13.08
N ALA A 46 7.89 2.43 -13.14
CA ALA A 46 7.89 1.06 -13.63
C ALA A 46 7.03 0.12 -12.76
N ALA A 47 6.94 0.34 -11.44
CA ALA A 47 6.07 -0.42 -10.57
C ALA A 47 4.58 -0.13 -10.82
N VAL A 48 4.21 1.15 -11.03
CA VAL A 48 2.85 1.55 -11.43
C VAL A 48 2.48 0.95 -12.78
N ASP A 49 3.38 1.02 -13.77
CA ASP A 49 3.15 0.48 -15.12
C ASP A 49 2.93 -1.04 -15.15
N ARG A 50 3.55 -1.76 -14.19
CA ARG A 50 3.31 -3.21 -13.98
C ARG A 50 1.98 -3.49 -13.28
N GLY A 51 1.26 -2.47 -12.84
CA GLY A 51 -0.04 -2.60 -12.19
C GLY A 51 0.02 -2.95 -10.70
N LEU A 52 1.10 -2.61 -9.99
CA LEU A 52 1.22 -2.83 -8.54
C LEU A 52 0.41 -1.77 -7.77
N LEU A 53 0.00 -2.11 -6.54
CA LEU A 53 -0.42 -1.12 -5.57
C LEU A 53 0.80 -0.37 -5.03
N VAL A 54 0.99 0.90 -5.39
CA VAL A 54 2.14 1.70 -4.97
C VAL A 54 1.69 2.80 -4.00
N LEU A 55 1.95 2.61 -2.71
CA LEU A 55 1.68 3.54 -1.63
C LEU A 55 2.95 4.34 -1.31
N VAL A 56 2.92 5.65 -1.48
CA VAL A 56 4.08 6.52 -1.23
C VAL A 56 3.76 7.53 -0.14
N LEU A 57 4.40 7.40 1.01
CA LEU A 57 4.49 8.46 2.01
C LEU A 57 5.74 9.30 1.76
N VAL A 58 5.53 10.58 1.52
CA VAL A 58 6.58 11.56 1.38
C VAL A 58 6.60 12.41 2.64
N TRP A 59 7.76 12.61 3.22
CA TRP A 59 7.90 13.47 4.39
C TRP A 59 8.96 14.54 4.19
N ASP A 60 8.87 15.59 5.01
CA ASP A 60 9.76 16.73 4.96
C ASP A 60 10.72 16.72 6.16
N PRO A 61 12.05 16.70 5.95
CA PRO A 61 12.99 16.84 7.04
C PRO A 61 12.80 18.19 7.74
N PRO A 62 12.88 18.25 9.09
CA PRO A 62 12.82 19.51 9.82
C PRO A 62 13.91 20.46 9.33
N HIS A 63 13.57 21.73 9.10
CA HIS A 63 14.49 22.78 8.64
C HIS A 63 15.05 22.62 7.21
N ASP A 64 14.55 21.71 6.38
CA ASP A 64 14.91 21.69 4.96
C ASP A 64 14.11 22.75 4.20
N GLU A 65 14.72 23.87 3.79
CA GLU A 65 14.05 24.93 3.02
C GLU A 65 13.48 24.43 1.67
N ARG A 66 13.93 23.27 1.15
CA ARG A 66 13.34 22.64 -0.04
C ARG A 66 11.95 22.07 0.24
N SER A 67 11.62 21.72 1.48
CA SER A 67 10.27 21.30 1.88
C SER A 67 9.20 22.35 1.60
N LYS A 68 9.57 23.63 1.54
CA LYS A 68 8.66 24.73 1.18
C LYS A 68 8.32 24.75 -0.31
N ARG A 69 9.00 23.96 -1.14
CA ARG A 69 8.70 23.83 -2.57
C ARG A 69 7.51 22.90 -2.76
N GLU A 70 6.75 23.13 -3.81
CA GLU A 70 5.72 22.19 -4.24
C GLU A 70 6.37 20.86 -4.62
N LEU A 71 5.77 19.77 -4.17
CA LEU A 71 6.19 18.42 -4.57
C LEU A 71 5.91 18.26 -6.08
N PRO A 72 6.80 17.59 -6.83
CA PRO A 72 6.47 17.17 -8.18
C PRO A 72 5.23 16.27 -8.16
N SER A 73 4.52 16.21 -9.29
CA SER A 73 3.39 15.30 -9.42
C SER A 73 3.83 13.87 -9.16
N LEU A 74 3.09 13.17 -8.30
CA LEU A 74 3.32 11.76 -7.97
C LEU A 74 2.39 10.82 -8.76
N ALA A 75 1.68 11.36 -9.76
CA ALA A 75 0.67 10.61 -10.51
C ALA A 75 1.25 9.39 -11.23
N ASN A 76 2.45 9.53 -11.79
CA ASN A 76 3.12 8.43 -12.47
C ASN A 76 3.92 7.55 -11.51
N CYS A 77 4.03 7.89 -10.23
CA CYS A 77 4.92 7.22 -9.27
C CYS A 77 4.16 6.54 -8.13
N SER A 78 2.83 6.62 -8.11
CA SER A 78 2.04 6.08 -7.02
C SER A 78 0.63 5.73 -7.47
N THR A 79 0.04 4.73 -6.83
CA THR A 79 -1.42 4.57 -6.80
C THR A 79 -2.02 5.56 -5.81
N VAL A 80 -1.38 5.72 -4.65
CA VAL A 80 -1.78 6.70 -3.63
C VAL A 80 -0.51 7.32 -3.06
N ALA A 81 -0.46 8.64 -2.97
CA ALA A 81 0.58 9.32 -2.24
C ALA A 81 0.04 10.22 -1.15
N ARG A 82 0.75 10.23 -0.03
CA ARG A 82 0.49 11.11 1.10
C ARG A 82 1.72 11.92 1.45
N ARG A 83 1.50 13.11 2.00
CA ARG A 83 2.55 14.01 2.49
C ARG A 83 2.42 14.20 4.00
N SER A 84 3.54 14.05 4.71
CA SER A 84 3.70 14.41 6.12
C SER A 84 4.64 15.62 6.23
N GLU A 85 4.26 16.61 7.02
CA GLU A 85 5.15 17.74 7.38
C GLU A 85 6.15 17.34 8.48
N ASP A 86 5.90 16.23 9.17
CA ASP A 86 6.78 15.66 10.18
C ASP A 86 7.66 14.54 9.60
N ILE A 87 8.87 14.38 10.16
CA ILE A 87 9.79 13.30 9.80
C ILE A 87 9.15 11.93 10.08
N ALA A 88 9.32 11.00 9.14
CA ALA A 88 8.96 9.60 9.30
C ALA A 88 10.18 8.69 9.05
N PRO A 89 10.11 7.41 9.44
CA PRO A 89 11.14 6.43 9.10
C PRO A 89 11.34 6.33 7.59
N VAL A 90 12.55 5.95 7.19
CA VAL A 90 12.75 5.34 5.88
C VAL A 90 12.15 3.95 5.95
N PHE A 91 11.20 3.66 5.08
CA PHE A 91 10.51 2.38 5.10
C PHE A 91 10.24 1.95 3.67
N CYS A 92 10.54 0.70 3.36
CA CYS A 92 10.09 0.05 2.14
C CYS A 92 9.63 -1.35 2.51
N CYS A 93 8.40 -1.70 2.19
CA CYS A 93 7.88 -3.05 2.30
C CYS A 93 7.22 -3.42 0.98
N VAL A 94 7.59 -4.58 0.45
CA VAL A 94 7.05 -5.10 -0.81
C VAL A 94 6.34 -6.41 -0.55
N ASP A 95 5.19 -6.58 -1.20
CA ASP A 95 4.36 -7.78 -1.16
C ASP A 95 3.93 -8.22 0.26
N ASN A 96 4.09 -7.33 1.26
CA ASN A 96 3.92 -7.62 2.68
C ASN A 96 4.78 -8.81 3.17
N GLU A 97 5.95 -9.01 2.58
CA GLU A 97 6.86 -10.13 2.90
C GLU A 97 8.26 -9.68 3.31
N ARG A 98 8.80 -8.67 2.62
CA ARG A 98 10.20 -8.25 2.77
C ARG A 98 10.40 -6.77 2.57
N GLY A 99 11.51 -6.26 3.06
CA GLY A 99 11.75 -4.83 3.03
C GLY A 99 12.92 -4.35 3.86
N LEU A 100 12.91 -3.04 4.11
CA LEU A 100 13.86 -2.35 4.97
C LEU A 100 13.17 -1.27 5.79
N ILE A 101 13.77 -0.97 6.94
CA ILE A 101 13.37 0.11 7.83
C ILE A 101 14.62 0.79 8.40
N GLY A 102 14.63 2.11 8.41
CA GLY A 102 15.70 2.93 8.97
C GLY A 102 15.16 4.23 9.56
N ASN A 103 15.99 4.93 10.32
CA ASN A 103 15.63 6.25 10.81
C ASN A 103 15.50 7.24 9.64
N GLY A 104 14.67 8.29 9.78
CA GLY A 104 14.59 9.32 8.74
C GLY A 104 15.95 10.02 8.49
N SER A 105 16.81 10.10 9.50
CA SER A 105 18.18 10.62 9.37
C SER A 105 19.02 9.82 8.36
N SER A 106 18.73 8.52 8.15
CA SER A 106 19.57 7.59 7.38
C SER A 106 19.69 7.95 5.91
N ILE A 107 18.69 8.66 5.38
CA ILE A 107 18.59 9.03 3.97
C ILE A 107 18.74 10.55 3.74
N THR A 108 18.78 11.34 4.82
CA THR A 108 18.99 12.80 4.74
C THR A 108 20.47 13.16 4.80
N GLY A 109 21.33 12.23 5.25
CA GLY A 109 22.79 12.38 5.23
C GLY A 109 23.36 13.12 6.45
N ASP A 110 22.53 13.35 7.48
CA ASP A 110 22.89 14.12 8.67
C ASP A 110 23.64 13.31 9.74
N SER A 111 23.77 11.99 9.56
CA SER A 111 24.42 11.10 10.53
C SER A 111 25.18 9.96 9.82
N PRO A 112 26.49 9.78 10.08
CA PRO A 112 27.31 8.77 9.41
C PRO A 112 27.13 7.34 9.97
N ASP A 113 26.38 7.16 11.06
CA ASP A 113 26.26 5.89 11.79
C ASP A 113 24.86 5.26 11.68
N ASP A 114 24.12 5.63 10.65
CA ASP A 114 22.70 5.31 10.59
C ASP A 114 22.42 3.85 10.19
N VAL A 115 21.71 3.17 11.09
CA VAL A 115 21.42 1.73 10.99
C VAL A 115 20.12 1.51 10.22
N VAL A 116 20.20 0.66 9.19
CA VAL A 116 19.03 0.13 8.48
C VAL A 116 18.86 -1.34 8.85
N GLY A 117 17.63 -1.70 9.21
CA GLY A 117 17.20 -3.08 9.39
C GLY A 117 16.55 -3.61 8.12
N THR A 118 16.88 -4.83 7.74
CA THR A 118 16.27 -5.52 6.59
C THR A 118 15.55 -6.76 7.07
N PHE A 119 14.43 -7.08 6.42
CA PHE A 119 13.57 -8.18 6.81
C PHE A 119 13.09 -8.93 5.58
N ASP A 120 12.95 -10.25 5.72
CA ASP A 120 12.42 -11.16 4.70
C ASP A 120 11.64 -12.26 5.42
N PHE A 121 10.52 -11.85 6.03
CA PHE A 121 9.65 -12.71 6.82
C PHE A 121 8.28 -12.03 6.99
N GLN A 122 7.24 -12.70 6.50
CA GLN A 122 5.88 -12.15 6.35
C GLN A 122 5.29 -11.59 7.65
N GLU A 123 5.46 -12.25 8.79
CA GLU A 123 4.90 -11.80 10.07
C GLU A 123 5.59 -10.53 10.58
N VAL A 124 6.90 -10.39 10.32
CA VAL A 124 7.66 -9.18 10.65
C VAL A 124 7.28 -8.05 9.69
N ALA A 125 7.17 -8.35 8.40
CA ALA A 125 6.72 -7.39 7.40
C ALA A 125 5.32 -6.86 7.70
N HIS A 126 4.37 -7.72 8.07
CA HIS A 126 3.03 -7.34 8.50
C HIS A 126 3.05 -6.46 9.76
N GLY A 127 3.93 -6.77 10.71
CA GLY A 127 4.16 -5.95 11.90
C GLY A 127 4.60 -4.52 11.55
N PHE A 128 5.62 -4.39 10.70
CA PHE A 128 6.14 -3.09 10.27
C PHE A 128 5.19 -2.33 9.34
N TYR A 129 4.50 -3.01 8.42
CA TYR A 129 3.48 -2.39 7.57
C TYR A 129 2.35 -1.81 8.43
N ARG A 130 1.87 -2.57 9.43
CA ARG A 130 0.86 -2.08 10.37
C ARG A 130 1.37 -0.86 11.11
N ASP A 131 2.59 -0.90 11.64
CA ASP A 131 3.22 0.25 12.33
C ASP A 131 3.27 1.49 11.42
N PHE A 132 3.75 1.32 10.19
CA PHE A 132 3.78 2.35 9.14
C PHE A 132 2.41 2.98 8.93
N VAL A 133 1.38 2.15 8.73
CA VAL A 133 0.02 2.65 8.51
C VAL A 133 -0.50 3.37 9.75
N THR A 134 -0.32 2.78 10.93
CA THR A 134 -0.90 3.27 12.17
C THR A 134 -0.31 4.57 12.65
N ASN A 135 1.00 4.77 12.45
CA ASN A 135 1.73 5.89 13.05
C ASN A 135 2.07 7.00 12.06
N PHE A 136 2.06 6.72 10.76
CA PHE A 136 2.51 7.71 9.76
C PHE A 136 1.47 7.92 8.66
N TRP A 137 1.06 6.86 7.94
CA TRP A 137 0.16 6.99 6.79
C TRP A 137 -1.16 7.68 7.12
N MET A 138 -1.83 7.27 8.21
CA MET A 138 -3.16 7.78 8.54
C MET A 138 -3.19 9.25 8.99
N PHE A 139 -2.06 9.79 9.43
CA PHE A 139 -1.94 11.18 9.87
C PHE A 139 -1.43 12.11 8.77
N ALA A 140 -0.89 11.54 7.69
CA ALA A 140 -0.44 12.26 6.51
C ALA A 140 -1.62 12.68 5.62
N SER A 141 -1.44 13.78 4.88
CA SER A 141 -2.44 14.31 3.95
C SER A 141 -2.37 13.61 2.61
N GLU A 142 -3.51 13.19 2.05
CA GLU A 142 -3.57 12.68 0.67
C GLU A 142 -3.22 13.80 -0.31
N VAL A 143 -2.19 13.58 -1.12
CA VAL A 143 -1.73 14.51 -2.17
C VAL A 143 -1.88 13.94 -3.57
N HIS A 144 -2.06 12.62 -3.69
CA HIS A 144 -2.38 11.95 -4.93
C HIS A 144 -3.20 10.68 -4.65
N ALA A 145 -4.17 10.41 -5.51
CA ALA A 145 -4.82 9.11 -5.64
C ALA A 145 -5.12 8.90 -7.13
N ALA A 146 -4.84 7.69 -7.62
CA ALA A 146 -5.07 7.32 -9.01
C ALA A 146 -6.55 7.45 -9.40
N ASP A 147 -6.79 7.55 -10.70
CA ASP A 147 -8.12 7.48 -11.28
C ASP A 147 -8.71 6.06 -11.15
N VAL A 148 -10.00 5.93 -11.47
CA VAL A 148 -10.69 4.64 -11.58
C VAL A 148 -9.88 3.71 -12.51
N PRO A 149 -9.62 2.45 -12.09
CA PRO A 149 -8.86 1.52 -12.92
C PRO A 149 -9.60 1.18 -14.22
N ASP A 150 -8.83 0.75 -15.22
CA ASP A 150 -9.41 0.09 -16.38
C ASP A 150 -10.08 -1.22 -15.95
N LEU A 151 -11.32 -1.44 -16.40
CA LEU A 151 -12.13 -2.62 -16.05
C LEU A 151 -12.50 -3.41 -17.33
N PRO A 152 -12.49 -4.76 -17.29
CA PRO A 152 -12.32 -5.61 -16.10
C PRO A 152 -10.88 -5.74 -15.60
N ALA A 153 -10.71 -5.89 -14.28
CA ALA A 153 -9.41 -6.06 -13.63
C ALA A 153 -9.45 -7.19 -12.60
N THR A 154 -8.35 -7.94 -12.51
CA THR A 154 -8.22 -9.07 -11.57
C THR A 154 -7.15 -8.75 -10.54
N TYR A 155 -7.41 -9.12 -9.29
CA TYR A 155 -6.54 -8.88 -8.15
C TYR A 155 -6.39 -10.16 -7.35
N ASP A 156 -5.16 -10.47 -6.97
CA ASP A 156 -4.85 -11.57 -6.05
C ASP A 156 -4.63 -11.03 -4.61
N GLY A 157 -4.47 -9.71 -4.45
CA GLY A 157 -4.33 -9.03 -3.17
C GLY A 157 -5.54 -8.17 -2.78
N ILE A 158 -6.09 -8.39 -1.59
CA ILE A 158 -7.29 -7.67 -1.11
C ILE A 158 -7.06 -6.17 -0.99
N ARG A 159 -5.87 -5.71 -0.53
CA ARG A 159 -5.57 -4.28 -0.35
C ARG A 159 -5.67 -3.49 -1.65
N GLN A 160 -5.16 -4.06 -2.74
CA GLN A 160 -5.27 -3.44 -4.05
C GLN A 160 -6.73 -3.42 -4.52
N ALA A 161 -7.43 -4.54 -4.38
CA ALA A 161 -8.84 -4.64 -4.75
C ALA A 161 -9.71 -3.61 -4.00
N VAL A 162 -9.57 -3.49 -2.67
CA VAL A 162 -10.37 -2.53 -1.88
C VAL A 162 -10.02 -1.08 -2.20
N THR A 163 -8.74 -0.79 -2.48
CA THR A 163 -8.32 0.57 -2.90
C THR A 163 -9.00 0.94 -4.21
N ASN A 164 -8.98 0.04 -5.19
CA ASN A 164 -9.59 0.26 -6.49
C ASN A 164 -11.13 0.26 -6.45
N VAL A 165 -11.75 -0.53 -5.58
CA VAL A 165 -13.19 -0.43 -5.28
C VAL A 165 -13.51 0.94 -4.71
N ALA A 166 -12.72 1.43 -3.74
CA ALA A 166 -12.96 2.74 -3.14
C ALA A 166 -12.86 3.88 -4.16
N LEU A 167 -11.90 3.81 -5.09
CA LEU A 167 -11.80 4.75 -6.21
C LEU A 167 -13.05 4.69 -7.11
N CYS A 168 -13.54 3.50 -7.46
CA CYS A 168 -14.78 3.36 -8.22
C CYS A 168 -15.99 3.96 -7.49
N LEU A 169 -16.13 3.68 -6.19
CA LEU A 169 -17.25 4.18 -5.38
C LEU A 169 -17.18 5.70 -5.20
N ARG A 170 -15.98 6.27 -5.05
CA ARG A 170 -15.74 7.72 -4.94
C ARG A 170 -16.24 8.46 -6.19
N ASP A 171 -16.06 7.85 -7.36
CA ASP A 171 -16.41 8.44 -8.66
C ASP A 171 -17.77 7.94 -9.18
N ASP A 172 -18.60 7.36 -8.30
CA ASP A 172 -19.93 6.82 -8.60
C ASP A 172 -19.95 5.81 -9.77
N VAL A 173 -18.86 5.08 -9.99
CA VAL A 173 -18.76 4.04 -11.03
C VAL A 173 -19.37 2.73 -10.54
N PRO A 174 -20.49 2.26 -11.11
CA PRO A 174 -21.12 1.02 -10.67
C PRO A 174 -20.27 -0.19 -11.06
N ILE A 175 -19.92 -1.01 -10.07
CA ILE A 175 -19.08 -2.20 -10.27
C ILE A 175 -19.68 -3.47 -9.66
N ARG A 176 -19.33 -4.60 -10.25
CA ARG A 176 -19.55 -5.96 -9.74
C ARG A 176 -18.22 -6.58 -9.35
N CYS A 177 -18.25 -7.42 -8.33
CA CYS A 177 -17.10 -8.19 -7.86
C CYS A 177 -17.45 -9.67 -7.89
N ARG A 178 -16.62 -10.46 -8.59
CA ARG A 178 -16.59 -11.91 -8.46
C ARG A 178 -15.38 -12.29 -7.62
N ALA A 179 -15.61 -12.80 -6.43
CA ALA A 179 -14.58 -13.26 -5.51
C ALA A 179 -14.60 -14.79 -5.41
N THR A 180 -13.44 -15.42 -5.53
CA THR A 180 -13.24 -16.86 -5.33
C THR A 180 -12.26 -17.08 -4.19
N GLY A 181 -12.57 -18.01 -3.31
CA GLY A 181 -11.69 -18.43 -2.23
C GLY A 181 -12.39 -19.44 -1.33
N HIS A 182 -12.34 -19.23 -0.02
CA HIS A 182 -12.88 -20.18 0.95
C HIS A 182 -13.68 -19.51 2.07
N ASP A 183 -14.59 -20.28 2.66
CA ASP A 183 -15.29 -19.93 3.89
C ASP A 183 -14.31 -20.00 5.09
N PRO A 184 -14.10 -18.92 5.86
CA PRO A 184 -13.11 -18.91 6.94
C PRO A 184 -13.37 -19.89 8.10
N GLU A 185 -14.62 -20.28 8.33
CA GLU A 185 -14.98 -21.18 9.43
C GLU A 185 -14.80 -22.65 9.03
N THR A 186 -15.21 -22.99 7.81
CA THR A 186 -15.30 -24.37 7.33
C THR A 186 -14.17 -24.78 6.38
N GLY A 187 -13.49 -23.79 5.78
CA GLY A 187 -12.48 -23.99 4.74
C GLY A 187 -13.05 -24.44 3.39
N ALA A 188 -14.37 -24.49 3.22
CA ALA A 188 -15.00 -24.91 1.98
C ALA A 188 -14.79 -23.88 0.86
N GLU A 189 -14.43 -24.34 -0.33
CA GLU A 189 -14.33 -23.46 -1.51
C GLU A 189 -15.68 -22.79 -1.80
N ARG A 190 -15.64 -21.49 -2.07
CA ARG A 190 -16.83 -20.67 -2.28
C ARG A 190 -16.56 -19.56 -3.29
N THR A 191 -17.61 -19.15 -3.98
CA THR A 191 -17.62 -18.00 -4.89
C THR A 191 -18.77 -17.08 -4.55
N VAL A 192 -18.52 -15.77 -4.60
CA VAL A 192 -19.52 -14.70 -4.49
C VAL A 192 -19.43 -13.82 -5.73
N ASP A 193 -20.53 -13.60 -6.46
CA ASP A 193 -20.54 -12.83 -7.73
C ASP A 193 -21.70 -11.81 -7.78
N GLY A 194 -21.46 -10.64 -7.21
CA GLY A 194 -22.52 -9.69 -6.93
C GLY A 194 -22.16 -8.24 -7.22
N ARG A 195 -23.13 -7.35 -6.98
CA ARG A 195 -22.93 -5.90 -7.03
C ARG A 195 -22.12 -5.45 -5.82
N VAL A 196 -21.12 -4.60 -6.01
CA VAL A 196 -20.42 -3.99 -4.87
C VAL A 196 -21.31 -2.91 -4.26
N LEU A 197 -21.52 -2.98 -2.96
CA LEU A 197 -22.32 -2.02 -2.20
C LEU A 197 -21.45 -1.04 -1.43
N ASN A 198 -20.33 -1.51 -0.87
CA ASN A 198 -19.47 -0.72 0.00
C ASN A 198 -18.08 -1.38 0.12
N VAL A 199 -17.18 -0.70 0.81
CA VAL A 199 -15.83 -1.16 1.12
C VAL A 199 -15.42 -0.65 2.51
N HIS A 200 -14.60 -1.39 3.24
CA HIS A 200 -13.87 -0.91 4.40
C HIS A 200 -12.39 -0.74 4.01
N GLN A 201 -11.89 0.49 4.05
CA GLN A 201 -10.49 0.82 3.77
C GLN A 201 -10.12 2.20 4.34
N ARG A 202 -8.81 2.47 4.40
CA ARG A 202 -8.23 3.76 4.81
C ARG A 202 -7.08 4.27 3.91
N MET A 203 -6.90 3.65 2.75
CA MET A 203 -5.85 3.99 1.79
C MET A 203 -6.17 5.33 1.10
N VAL A 204 -7.38 5.47 0.56
CA VAL A 204 -7.87 6.68 -0.13
C VAL A 204 -9.02 7.37 0.60
N TYR A 205 -9.22 8.67 0.40
CA TYR A 205 -10.41 9.37 0.86
C TYR A 205 -11.59 9.24 -0.12
N PRO A 206 -12.84 9.11 0.38
CA PRO A 206 -13.21 9.05 1.79
C PRO A 206 -12.84 7.72 2.45
N ALA A 207 -12.24 7.77 3.64
CA ALA A 207 -11.96 6.59 4.44
C ALA A 207 -13.28 6.01 4.98
N SER A 208 -13.44 4.69 4.91
CA SER A 208 -14.71 4.01 5.24
C SER A 208 -14.59 3.02 6.41
N SER A 209 -13.38 2.76 6.89
CA SER A 209 -13.13 1.95 8.09
C SER A 209 -12.64 2.78 9.28
N SER A 210 -13.05 2.38 10.49
CA SER A 210 -12.48 2.88 11.76
C SER A 210 -11.19 2.15 12.19
N LEU A 211 -10.90 0.98 11.63
CA LEU A 211 -9.72 0.18 11.94
C LEU A 211 -8.58 0.49 10.96
N PRO A 212 -7.33 0.64 11.41
CA PRO A 212 -6.22 1.07 10.55
C PRO A 212 -5.94 0.22 9.31
N ILE A 213 -6.09 -1.09 9.44
CA ILE A 213 -5.68 -2.08 8.43
C ILE A 213 -6.84 -2.99 7.97
N GLU A 214 -8.08 -2.60 8.25
CA GLU A 214 -9.25 -3.35 7.78
C GLU A 214 -9.44 -3.13 6.27
N ASN A 215 -9.58 -4.25 5.54
CA ASN A 215 -9.71 -4.28 4.09
C ASN A 215 -10.77 -5.32 3.72
N SER A 216 -11.99 -4.88 3.43
CA SER A 216 -13.07 -5.77 3.02
C SER A 216 -14.04 -5.11 2.04
N ILE A 217 -14.72 -5.92 1.22
CA ILE A 217 -15.69 -5.48 0.20
C ILE A 217 -17.05 -6.04 0.56
N LEU A 218 -18.09 -5.20 0.58
CA LEU A 218 -19.46 -5.65 0.73
C LEU A 218 -20.08 -5.91 -0.64
N VAL A 219 -20.48 -7.16 -0.88
CA VAL A 219 -21.07 -7.61 -2.15
C VAL A 219 -22.50 -8.09 -1.92
N GLU A 220 -23.41 -7.68 -2.81
CA GLU A 220 -24.81 -8.15 -2.88
C GLU A 220 -24.98 -9.18 -3.99
N ASP A 221 -25.23 -10.41 -3.58
CA ASP A 221 -25.52 -11.59 -4.40
C ASP A 221 -26.84 -12.23 -3.90
N ASP A 222 -26.88 -13.51 -3.53
CA ASP A 222 -28.02 -14.14 -2.81
C ASP A 222 -28.01 -13.78 -1.31
N GLY A 223 -27.88 -12.48 -1.03
CA GLY A 223 -27.59 -11.94 0.29
C GLY A 223 -26.41 -10.95 0.27
N ARG A 224 -26.11 -10.38 1.43
CA ARG A 224 -24.95 -9.50 1.63
C ARG A 224 -23.80 -10.30 2.19
N HIS A 225 -22.63 -10.17 1.57
CA HIS A 225 -21.42 -10.86 1.96
C HIS A 225 -20.26 -9.88 2.07
N TRP A 226 -19.57 -9.89 3.21
CA TRP A 226 -18.27 -9.27 3.35
C TRP A 226 -17.20 -10.21 2.81
N ILE A 227 -16.34 -9.66 1.96
CA ILE A 227 -15.23 -10.34 1.32
C ILE A 227 -13.93 -9.76 1.88
N GLY A 228 -13.12 -10.59 2.53
CA GLY A 228 -11.80 -10.22 3.03
C GLY A 228 -10.68 -10.81 2.16
N GLY A 229 -9.44 -10.65 2.61
CA GLY A 229 -8.28 -11.27 1.95
C GLY A 229 -8.12 -12.76 2.25
N PRO A 230 -7.05 -13.39 1.74
CA PRO A 230 -6.82 -14.84 1.87
C PRO A 230 -6.72 -15.33 3.33
N HIS A 231 -6.44 -14.43 4.26
CA HIS A 231 -6.29 -14.71 5.70
C HIS A 231 -7.45 -14.13 6.53
N ALA A 232 -8.58 -13.81 5.89
CA ALA A 232 -9.76 -13.29 6.57
C ALA A 232 -10.30 -14.30 7.59
N VAL A 233 -10.82 -13.79 8.69
CA VAL A 233 -11.38 -14.61 9.79
C VAL A 233 -12.79 -14.14 10.17
N LEU A 234 -13.12 -12.87 9.91
CA LEU A 234 -14.40 -12.26 10.31
C LEU A 234 -15.38 -12.13 9.15
N GLU A 235 -14.86 -12.06 7.93
CA GLU A 235 -15.61 -11.91 6.70
C GLU A 235 -16.28 -13.23 6.27
N ASP A 236 -17.33 -13.13 5.44
CA ASP A 236 -18.06 -14.31 4.94
C ASP A 236 -17.26 -15.13 3.91
N LEU A 237 -16.23 -14.53 3.30
CA LEU A 237 -15.34 -15.16 2.34
C LEU A 237 -13.91 -14.63 2.53
N ALA A 238 -12.94 -15.52 2.70
CA ALA A 238 -11.53 -15.24 2.48
C ALA A 238 -11.22 -15.41 0.99
N ALA A 239 -11.01 -14.29 0.28
CA ALA A 239 -10.80 -14.32 -1.16
C ALA A 239 -9.33 -14.50 -1.51
N ASP A 240 -9.05 -15.49 -2.36
CA ASP A 240 -7.75 -15.69 -3.00
C ASP A 240 -7.63 -14.89 -4.29
N ARG A 241 -8.77 -14.58 -4.92
CA ARG A 241 -8.82 -13.86 -6.19
C ARG A 241 -10.12 -13.07 -6.35
N LEU A 242 -10.00 -11.86 -6.86
CA LEU A 242 -11.11 -10.93 -7.09
C LEU A 242 -11.10 -10.41 -8.52
N LEU A 243 -12.23 -10.50 -9.21
CA LEU A 243 -12.46 -9.89 -10.52
C LEU A 243 -13.45 -8.73 -10.37
N LEU A 244 -13.00 -7.52 -10.67
CA LEU A 244 -13.84 -6.34 -10.77
C LEU A 244 -14.24 -6.11 -12.24
N ARG A 245 -15.50 -5.74 -12.44
CA ARG A 245 -16.06 -5.36 -13.75
C ARG A 245 -17.12 -4.29 -13.57
N ARG A 246 -17.40 -3.52 -14.62
CA ARG A 246 -18.55 -2.60 -14.61
C ARG A 246 -19.86 -3.40 -14.42
N ALA A 247 -20.78 -2.84 -13.63
CA ALA A 247 -22.06 -3.47 -13.31
C ALA A 247 -23.03 -3.49 -14.49
#